data_AF-A0A833D9J3-F1
#
_entry.id   AF-A0A833D9J3-F1
#
_cell.length_a   1.000
_cell.length_b   1.000
_cell.length_c   1.000
_cell.angle_alpha   90.00
_cell.angle_beta   90.00
_cell.angle_gamma   90.00
#
_symmetry.space_group_name_H-M   'P 1'
#
loop_
_entity.id
_entity.type
_entity.pdbx_description
1 polymer ?
#
loop_
_entity_poly.entity_id
_entity_poly.type
_entity_poly.pdbx_seq_one_letter_code
_entity_poly.pdbx_strand_id
1 'polypeptide(L)'
;SDAARLAGVDLRRVVLYRMVAAERFSTATLNLLRMNEIDGVLLMSPRSAEIYLELIKGAELTPVVASIWHFCLSKAVAGPLTQEGFERIRLAARPNAQELLALIERVTAQSGQKS
;
A
#
# COMPACT_ATOMS: atom_id res chain seq x y z
N SER A 1 -13.35 -32.30 25.03
CA SER A 1 -12.02 -31.64 25.09
C SER A 1 -11.37 -31.97 23.77
N ASP A 2 -11.58 -31.08 22.80
CA ASP A 2 -11.49 -31.45 21.39
C ASP A 2 -10.28 -30.80 20.77
N ALA A 3 -9.19 -31.57 20.72
CA ALA A 3 -7.95 -31.21 20.06
C ALA A 3 -8.07 -31.52 18.55
N ALA A 4 -8.46 -30.52 17.76
CA ALA A 4 -8.35 -30.61 16.31
C ALA A 4 -6.88 -30.48 15.89
N ARG A 5 -6.24 -31.62 15.62
CA ARG A 5 -5.04 -31.72 14.79
C ARG A 5 -5.38 -31.19 13.40
N LEU A 6 -4.67 -30.17 12.93
CA LEU A 6 -4.55 -29.88 11.50
C LEU A 6 -3.18 -30.36 11.03
N ALA A 7 -3.24 -31.23 10.04
CA ALA A 7 -2.14 -31.93 9.42
C ALA A 7 -1.18 -30.96 8.71
N GLY A 8 0.13 -31.17 8.93
CA GLY A 8 1.14 -31.13 7.86
C GLY A 8 1.26 -29.88 6.98
N VAL A 9 0.91 -28.68 7.47
CA VAL A 9 1.26 -27.45 6.75
C VAL A 9 2.68 -27.03 7.16
N ASP A 10 3.65 -27.32 6.30
CA ASP A 10 5.01 -26.80 6.44
C ASP A 10 4.99 -25.30 6.09
N LEU A 11 4.82 -24.45 7.11
CA LEU A 11 4.87 -22.99 6.98
C LEU A 11 6.32 -22.56 6.73
N ARG A 12 6.79 -22.66 5.48
CA ARG A 12 8.04 -22.00 5.06
C ARG A 12 7.85 -20.48 5.05
N ARG A 13 8.26 -19.81 6.12
CA ARG A 13 8.43 -18.35 6.13
C ARG A 13 9.65 -17.99 5.27
N VAL A 14 9.41 -17.76 3.99
CA VAL A 14 10.41 -17.14 3.12
C VAL A 14 10.43 -15.64 3.43
N VAL A 15 11.30 -15.21 4.36
CA VAL A 15 11.60 -13.79 4.57
C VAL A 15 12.51 -13.33 3.42
N LEU A 16 11.94 -13.22 2.22
CA LEU A 16 12.57 -12.46 1.15
C LEU A 16 12.12 -11.01 1.32
N TYR A 17 13.10 -10.12 1.46
CA TYR A 17 12.99 -8.68 1.71
C TYR A 17 13.00 -8.28 3.20
N ARG A 18 14.19 -7.93 3.70
CA ARG A 18 14.36 -7.13 4.92
C ARG A 18 14.01 -5.69 4.56
N MET A 19 12.77 -5.27 4.83
CA MET A 19 12.42 -3.85 4.80
C MET A 19 13.10 -3.16 5.99
N VAL A 20 14.12 -2.36 5.71
CA VAL A 20 14.48 -1.27 6.63
C VAL A 20 13.35 -0.25 6.49
N ALA A 21 12.65 0.02 7.58
CA ALA A 21 11.62 1.04 7.61
C ALA A 21 12.22 2.38 7.16
N ALA A 22 11.58 3.06 6.20
CA ALA A 22 11.95 4.42 5.91
C ALA A 22 11.57 5.29 7.12
N GLU A 23 12.53 6.00 7.70
CA GLU A 23 12.29 6.89 8.86
C GLU A 23 11.74 8.26 8.44
N ARG A 24 11.85 8.61 7.15
CA ARG A 24 11.32 9.84 6.58
C ARG A 24 11.12 9.72 5.07
N PHE A 25 10.18 10.49 4.52
CA PHE A 25 10.17 10.76 3.08
C PHE A 25 11.39 11.60 2.70
N SER A 26 11.90 11.38 1.49
CA SER A 26 12.90 12.29 0.91
C SER A 26 12.26 13.65 0.63
N THR A 27 13.06 14.72 0.65
CA THR A 27 12.58 16.07 0.29
C THR A 27 11.98 16.09 -1.12
N ALA A 28 12.56 15.33 -2.05
CA ALA A 28 12.03 15.21 -3.41
C ALA A 28 10.62 14.58 -3.41
N THR A 29 10.41 13.49 -2.66
CA THR A 29 9.10 12.85 -2.53
C THR A 29 8.07 13.81 -1.92
N LEU A 30 8.43 14.55 -0.88
CA LEU A 30 7.54 15.54 -0.27
C LEU A 30 7.14 16.64 -1.26
N ASN A 31 8.10 17.13 -2.05
CA ASN A 31 7.83 18.15 -3.06
C ASN A 31 6.91 17.63 -4.16
N LEU A 32 7.17 16.42 -4.68
CA LEU A 32 6.32 15.81 -5.70
C LEU A 32 4.89 15.57 -5.18
N LEU A 33 4.72 15.12 -3.93
CA LEU A 33 3.39 14.99 -3.32
C LEU A 33 2.69 16.35 -3.24
N ARG A 34 3.38 17.38 -2.73
CA ARG A 34 2.80 18.74 -2.62
C ARG A 34 2.45 19.37 -3.97
N MET A 35 3.19 19.02 -5.02
CA MET A 35 2.92 19.45 -6.39
C MET A 35 1.85 18.61 -7.09
N ASN A 36 1.29 17.59 -6.43
CA ASN A 36 0.36 16.61 -7.00
C ASN A 36 0.93 15.88 -8.23
N GLU A 37 2.24 15.66 -8.27
CA GLU A 37 2.97 14.97 -9.35
C GLU A 37 3.08 13.44 -9.10
N ILE A 38 2.47 12.95 -8.01
CA ILE A 38 2.38 11.54 -7.70
C ILE A 38 0.92 11.13 -7.69
N ASP A 39 0.53 10.30 -8.66
CA ASP A 39 -0.86 9.83 -8.80
C ASP A 39 -1.20 8.64 -7.90
N GLY A 40 -0.18 7.99 -7.31
CA GLY A 40 -0.42 6.88 -6.41
C GLY A 40 0.82 6.31 -5.71
N VAL A 41 0.54 5.49 -4.69
CA VAL A 41 1.52 4.84 -3.82
C VAL A 41 1.26 3.33 -3.79
N LEU A 42 2.36 2.57 -3.77
CA LEU A 42 2.36 1.12 -3.64
C LEU A 42 2.62 0.69 -2.20
N LEU A 43 1.76 -0.14 -1.63
CA LEU A 43 1.94 -0.70 -0.29
C LEU A 43 1.92 -2.23 -0.35
N MET A 44 3.01 -2.83 0.13
CA MET A 44 3.27 -4.27 -0.03
C MET A 44 3.05 -5.07 1.26
N SER A 45 2.94 -4.41 2.40
CA SER A 45 2.80 -5.06 3.71
C SER A 45 2.00 -4.19 4.70
N PRO A 46 1.33 -4.79 5.71
CA PRO A 46 0.64 -4.01 6.75
C PRO A 46 1.60 -3.04 7.46
N ARG A 47 2.79 -3.52 7.82
CA ARG A 47 3.83 -2.70 8.45
C ARG A 47 4.23 -1.48 7.60
N SER A 48 4.40 -1.64 6.29
CA SER A 48 4.71 -0.51 5.41
C SER A 48 3.56 0.49 5.30
N ALA A 49 2.31 0.02 5.38
CA ALA A 49 1.14 0.89 5.38
C ALA A 49 1.05 1.72 6.67
N GLU A 50 1.33 1.11 7.83
CA GLU A 50 1.40 1.81 9.12
C GLU A 50 2.48 2.90 9.12
N ILE A 51 3.71 2.56 8.72
CA ILE A 51 4.82 3.53 8.61
C ILE A 51 4.45 4.66 7.63
N TYR A 52 3.86 4.31 6.48
CA TYR A 52 3.41 5.31 5.51
C TYR A 52 2.42 6.30 6.14
N LEU A 53 1.41 5.80 6.87
CA LEU A 53 0.42 6.63 7.56
C LEU A 53 1.06 7.53 8.63
N GLU A 54 2.02 7.02 9.40
CA GLU A 54 2.78 7.81 10.37
C GLU A 54 3.55 8.95 9.68
N LEU A 55 4.24 8.64 8.57
CA LEU A 55 5.04 9.62 7.84
C LEU A 55 4.19 10.71 7.17
N ILE A 56 3.05 10.36 6.56
CA ILE A 56 2.18 11.38 5.96
C ILE A 56 1.54 12.27 7.02
N LYS A 57 1.21 11.73 8.21
CA LYS A 57 0.66 12.50 9.32
C LYS A 57 1.70 13.46 9.86
N GLY A 58 2.92 12.98 10.12
CA GLY A 58 4.03 13.82 10.57
C GLY A 58 4.45 14.90 9.57
N ALA A 59 4.19 14.69 8.28
CA ALA A 59 4.46 15.67 7.21
C ALA A 59 3.25 16.54 6.83
N GLU A 60 2.10 16.38 7.51
CA GLU A 60 0.83 17.07 7.24
C GLU A 60 0.31 16.86 5.79
N LEU A 61 0.59 15.70 5.20
CA LEU A 61 0.24 15.37 3.82
C LEU A 61 -1.05 14.56 3.67
N THR A 62 -1.73 14.21 4.77
CA THR A 62 -2.97 13.41 4.73
C THR A 62 -4.00 13.92 3.71
N PRO A 63 -4.32 15.23 3.61
CA PRO A 63 -5.28 15.71 2.62
C PRO A 63 -4.81 15.53 1.18
N VAL A 64 -3.51 15.75 0.93
CA VAL A 64 -2.89 15.58 -0.39
C VAL A 64 -2.99 14.12 -0.81
N VAL A 65 -2.56 13.21 0.06
CA VAL A 65 -2.53 11.79 -0.28
C VAL A 65 -3.93 11.16 -0.30
N ALA A 66 -4.92 11.71 0.41
CA ALA A 66 -6.30 11.23 0.28
C ALA A 66 -6.83 11.32 -1.16
N SER A 67 -6.25 12.20 -1.99
CA SER A 67 -6.63 12.37 -3.40
C SER A 67 -5.93 11.41 -4.38
N ILE A 68 -4.92 10.66 -3.95
CA ILE A 68 -4.12 9.77 -4.80
C ILE A 68 -4.52 8.30 -4.62
N TRP A 69 -4.14 7.43 -5.55
CA TRP A 69 -4.44 5.99 -5.46
C TRP A 69 -3.49 5.25 -4.51
N HIS A 70 -4.03 4.42 -3.63
CA HIS A 70 -3.27 3.51 -2.79
C HIS A 70 -3.44 2.07 -3.29
N PHE A 71 -2.39 1.56 -3.93
CA PHE A 71 -2.34 0.21 -4.47
C PHE A 71 -1.82 -0.75 -3.40
N CYS A 72 -2.70 -1.59 -2.86
CA CYS A 72 -2.40 -2.49 -1.77
C CYS A 72 -2.31 -3.94 -2.26
N LEU A 73 -1.27 -4.65 -1.82
CA LEU A 73 -1.07 -6.06 -2.16
C LEU A 73 -2.20 -6.97 -1.68
N SER A 74 -2.85 -6.63 -0.56
CA SER A 74 -3.95 -7.41 0.00
C SER A 74 -4.84 -6.58 0.92
N LYS A 75 -5.97 -7.16 1.36
CA LYS A 75 -6.85 -6.55 2.37
C LYS A 75 -6.12 -6.23 3.68
N ALA A 76 -5.20 -7.08 4.11
CA ALA A 76 -4.42 -6.84 5.32
C ALA A 76 -3.53 -5.59 5.20
N VAL A 77 -3.03 -5.29 3.99
CA VAL A 77 -2.25 -4.08 3.74
C VAL A 77 -3.13 -2.82 3.70
N ALA A 78 -4.35 -2.95 3.16
CA ALA A 78 -5.30 -1.83 3.09
C ALA A 78 -5.95 -1.48 4.43
N GLY A 79 -6.00 -2.41 5.38
CA GLY A 79 -6.65 -2.27 6.68
C GLY A 79 -6.36 -0.94 7.39
N PRO A 80 -5.09 -0.59 7.65
CA PRO A 80 -4.73 0.67 8.28
C PRO A 80 -5.28 1.91 7.54
N LEU A 81 -5.23 1.91 6.21
CA LEU A 81 -5.73 3.05 5.41
C LEU A 81 -7.25 3.16 5.50
N THR A 82 -7.95 2.03 5.41
CA THR A 82 -9.42 2.02 5.54
C THR A 82 -9.87 2.49 6.92
N GLN A 83 -9.13 2.17 7.98
CA GLN A 83 -9.42 2.62 9.34
C GLN A 83 -9.23 4.13 9.51
N GLU A 84 -8.29 4.71 8.76
CA GLU A 84 -8.06 6.16 8.68
C GLU A 84 -8.99 6.88 7.69
N GLY A 85 -9.97 6.17 7.10
CA GLY A 85 -10.99 6.76 6.23
C GLY A 85 -10.55 7.01 4.79
N PHE A 86 -9.43 6.44 4.34
CA PHE A 86 -9.02 6.56 2.94
C PHE A 86 -9.95 5.78 2.01
N GLU A 87 -10.43 6.45 0.96
CA GLU A 87 -11.39 5.86 0.01
C GLU A 87 -10.73 5.39 -1.29
N ARG A 88 -9.63 6.03 -1.69
CA ARG A 88 -8.94 5.75 -2.96
C ARG A 88 -7.97 4.58 -2.83
N ILE A 89 -8.53 3.41 -2.53
CA ILE A 89 -7.78 2.16 -2.32
C ILE A 89 -8.11 1.17 -3.45
N ARG A 90 -7.10 0.45 -3.91
CA ARG A 90 -7.22 -0.64 -4.89
C ARG A 90 -6.43 -1.85 -4.42
N LEU A 91 -7.02 -3.04 -4.58
CA LEU A 91 -6.42 -4.30 -4.15
C LEU A 91 -5.94 -5.10 -5.35
N ALA A 92 -4.74 -5.69 -5.24
CA ALA A 92 -4.31 -6.70 -6.19
C ALA A 92 -5.26 -7.91 -6.16
N ALA A 93 -5.49 -8.55 -7.31
CA ALA A 93 -6.38 -9.71 -7.39
C ALA A 93 -5.83 -10.92 -6.62
N ARG A 94 -4.49 -11.02 -6.54
CA ARG A 94 -3.78 -11.97 -5.68
C ARG A 94 -2.61 -11.25 -5.01
N PRO A 95 -2.13 -11.71 -3.84
CA PRO A 95 -1.08 -11.04 -3.10
C PRO A 95 0.32 -11.34 -3.67
N ASN A 96 0.56 -10.95 -4.92
CA ASN A 96 1.86 -11.03 -5.57
C ASN A 96 2.16 -9.75 -6.38
N ALA A 97 3.44 -9.54 -6.71
CA ALA A 97 3.88 -8.33 -7.40
C ALA A 97 3.28 -8.20 -8.82
N GLN A 98 3.10 -9.32 -9.53
CA GLN A 98 2.57 -9.31 -10.89
C GLN A 98 1.13 -8.78 -10.94
N GLU A 99 0.26 -9.25 -10.05
CA GLU A 99 -1.13 -8.80 -9.96
C GLU A 99 -1.25 -7.34 -9.51
N LEU A 100 -0.27 -6.87 -8.73
CA LEU A 100 -0.22 -5.48 -8.29
C LEU A 100 0.24 -4.54 -9.41
N LEU A 101 1.21 -4.95 -10.23
CA LEU A 101 1.60 -4.21 -11.43
C LEU A 101 0.45 -4.17 -12.45
N ALA A 102 -0.20 -5.31 -12.71
CA ALA A 102 -1.37 -5.38 -13.57
C ALA A 102 -2.56 -4.53 -13.06
N LEU A 103 -2.65 -4.32 -11.74
CA LEU A 103 -3.62 -3.40 -11.15
C LEU A 103 -3.29 -1.94 -11.48
N ILE A 104 -2.02 -1.55 -11.35
CA ILE A 104 -1.56 -0.19 -11.67
C ILE A 104 -1.86 0.12 -13.14
N GLU A 105 -1.48 -0.76 -14.06
CA GLU A 105 -1.71 -0.61 -15.51
C GLU A 105 -3.20 -0.38 -15.82
N ARG A 106 -4.09 -1.15 -15.18
CA ARG A 106 -5.54 -0.99 -15.38
C ARG A 106 -6.04 0.37 -14.89
N VAL A 107 -5.54 0.85 -13.75
CA VAL A 107 -5.99 2.13 -13.17
C VAL A 107 -5.39 3.32 -13.92
N THR A 108 -4.14 3.25 -14.36
CA THR A 108 -3.50 4.32 -15.14
C THR A 108 -4.08 4.41 -16.54
N ALA A 109 -4.38 3.28 -17.20
CA ALA A 109 -5.08 3.26 -18.49
C ALA A 109 -6.49 3.88 -18.41
N GLN A 110 -7.20 3.71 -17.29
CA GLN A 110 -8.52 4.33 -17.07
C GLN A 110 -8.44 5.83 -16.73
N SER A 111 -7.30 6.29 -16.21
CA SER A 111 -7.11 7.68 -15.77
C SER A 111 -6.65 8.59 -16.93
N GLY A 112 -5.99 8.03 -17.96
CA GLY A 112 -5.59 8.74 -19.18
C GLY A 112 -6.73 9.14 -20.13
N GLN A 113 -7.99 8.92 -19.73
CA GLN A 113 -9.19 9.31 -20.49
C GLN A 113 -9.98 10.44 -19.83
N LYS A 114 -9.32 11.25 -19.00
CA LYS A 114 -9.82 12.56 -18.58
C LYS A 114 -9.02 13.65 -19.28
N SER A 115 -9.64 14.22 -20.31
CA SER A 115 -9.35 15.56 -20.84
C SER A 115 -9.68 16.65 -19.84
#